data_AF-A0A4D6N3J5-F1
#
_entry.id   AF-A0A4D6N3J5-F1
#
_cell.length_a   1.000
_cell.length_b   1.000
_cell.length_c   1.000
_cell.angle_alpha   90.00
_cell.angle_beta   90.00
_cell.angle_gamma   90.00
#
_symmetry.space_group_name_H-M   'P 1'
#
loop_
_entity.id
_entity.type
_entity.pdbx_description
1 polymer ?
#
loop_
_entity_poly.entity_id
_entity_poly.type
_entity_poly.pdbx_seq_one_letter_code
_entity_poly.pdbx_strand_id
1 'polypeptide(L)'
;MRARVPLLLLLGVLFLASLSVSFGIVHREHQESQEESEPRGQNNPFYFDSDRWFHTLFRNQYGHLRVLQRFDQRSKQIQNLENYRVVEFKSKPNTLLLPHHADADFLLVVLNGK
;
A
#
# COMPACT_ATOMS: atom_id res chain seq x y z
N MET A 1 -22.32 -47.91 -43.60
CA MET A 1 -21.18 -47.68 -42.69
C MET A 1 -21.62 -46.68 -41.62
N ARG A 2 -21.91 -47.22 -40.43
CA ARG A 2 -22.51 -46.56 -39.25
C ARG A 2 -21.40 -46.20 -38.24
N ALA A 3 -21.68 -45.24 -37.36
CA ALA A 3 -20.98 -44.95 -36.11
C ALA A 3 -19.62 -44.21 -36.18
N ARG A 4 -19.53 -43.05 -36.86
CA ARG A 4 -18.38 -42.12 -36.67
C ARG A 4 -18.74 -40.75 -36.09
N VAL A 5 -19.97 -40.29 -36.26
CA VAL A 5 -20.48 -39.03 -35.66
C VAL A 5 -20.64 -39.09 -34.13
N PRO A 6 -21.14 -40.18 -33.50
CA PRO A 6 -21.34 -40.17 -32.05
C PRO A 6 -20.03 -40.22 -31.26
N LEU A 7 -18.97 -40.81 -31.82
CA LEU A 7 -17.67 -40.91 -31.16
C LEU A 7 -16.97 -39.55 -31.05
N LEU A 8 -17.09 -38.71 -32.08
CA LEU A 8 -16.53 -37.35 -32.07
C LEU A 8 -17.25 -36.45 -31.06
N LEU A 9 -18.58 -36.61 -30.92
CA LEU A 9 -19.35 -35.91 -29.89
C LEU A 9 -18.93 -36.35 -28.48
N LEU A 10 -18.75 -37.65 -28.27
CA LEU A 10 -18.32 -38.20 -26.98
C LEU A 10 -16.92 -37.70 -26.60
N LEU A 11 -16.00 -37.67 -27.59
CA LEU A 11 -14.65 -37.13 -27.40
C LEU A 11 -14.67 -35.63 -27.09
N GLY A 12 -15.55 -34.86 -27.75
CA GLY A 12 -15.72 -33.44 -27.49
C GLY A 12 -16.24 -33.15 -26.08
N VAL A 13 -17.22 -33.93 -25.59
CA VAL A 13 -17.74 -33.80 -24.23
C VAL A 13 -16.67 -34.18 -23.19
N LEU A 14 -15.91 -35.26 -23.43
CA LEU A 14 -14.80 -35.66 -22.56
C LEU A 14 -13.70 -34.58 -22.47
N PHE A 15 -13.39 -33.94 -23.60
CA PHE A 15 -12.43 -32.84 -23.66
C PHE A 15 -12.92 -31.61 -22.89
N LEU A 16 -14.18 -31.20 -23.06
CA LEU A 16 -14.77 -30.08 -22.31
C LEU A 16 -14.85 -30.36 -20.80
N ALA A 17 -15.16 -31.60 -20.41
CA ALA A 17 -15.15 -32.01 -19.01
C ALA A 17 -13.72 -31.97 -18.42
N SER A 18 -12.71 -32.42 -19.17
CA SER A 18 -11.30 -32.35 -18.74
C SER A 18 -10.80 -30.91 -18.60
N LEU A 19 -11.16 -30.01 -19.52
CA LEU A 19 -10.84 -28.58 -19.38
C LEU A 19 -11.54 -27.95 -18.17
N SER A 20 -12.80 -28.32 -17.91
CA SER A 20 -13.56 -27.82 -16.76
C SER A 20 -12.98 -28.28 -15.43
N VAL A 21 -12.48 -29.52 -15.34
CA VAL A 21 -11.81 -30.04 -14.14
C VAL A 21 -10.45 -29.36 -13.94
N SER A 22 -9.66 -29.15 -14.99
CA SER A 22 -8.37 -28.44 -14.90
C SER A 22 -8.56 -26.98 -14.49
N PHE A 23 -9.54 -26.27 -15.05
CA PHE A 23 -9.86 -24.90 -14.64
C PHE A 23 -10.46 -24.84 -13.23
N GLY A 24 -11.30 -25.82 -12.85
CA GLY A 24 -11.89 -25.92 -11.51
C GLY A 24 -10.87 -26.23 -10.41
N ILE A 25 -9.85 -27.04 -10.69
CA ILE A 25 -8.76 -27.34 -9.74
C ILE A 25 -7.82 -26.14 -9.59
N VAL A 26 -7.50 -25.44 -10.70
CA VAL A 26 -6.72 -24.18 -10.64
C VAL A 26 -7.46 -23.09 -9.86
N HIS A 27 -8.80 -23.04 -9.94
CA HIS A 27 -9.59 -22.10 -9.13
C HIS A 27 -9.69 -22.51 -7.65
N ARG A 28 -9.62 -23.82 -7.35
CA ARG A 28 -9.74 -24.32 -5.97
C ARG A 28 -8.44 -24.19 -5.18
N GLU A 29 -7.27 -24.33 -5.80
CA GLU A 29 -5.99 -24.08 -5.10
C GLU A 29 -5.70 -22.59 -4.86
N HIS A 30 -6.33 -21.69 -5.62
CA HIS A 30 -6.20 -20.24 -5.39
C HIS A 30 -7.12 -19.68 -4.29
N GLN A 31 -8.11 -20.44 -3.81
CA GLN A 31 -9.04 -19.97 -2.77
C GLN A 31 -8.64 -20.35 -1.34
N GLU A 32 -7.75 -21.32 -1.12
CA GLU A 32 -7.29 -21.70 0.23
C GLU A 32 -5.97 -21.03 0.66
N SER A 33 -5.41 -20.15 -0.17
CA SER A 33 -4.23 -19.33 0.15
C SER A 33 -4.48 -17.81 -0.01
N GLN A 34 -5.75 -17.41 0.00
CA GLN A 34 -6.18 -16.02 0.17
C GLN A 34 -6.87 -15.82 1.53
N GLU A 35 -6.25 -16.29 2.61
CA GLU A 35 -6.13 -15.41 3.77
C GLU A 35 -5.03 -14.38 3.46
N GLU A 36 -5.21 -13.61 2.38
CA GLU A 36 -4.59 -12.30 2.30
C GLU A 36 -5.21 -11.54 3.46
N SER A 37 -4.49 -11.52 4.57
CA SER A 37 -4.73 -10.60 5.66
C SER A 37 -4.90 -9.22 5.01
N GLU A 38 -6.15 -8.75 4.92
CA GLU A 38 -6.49 -7.35 4.70
C GLU A 38 -5.42 -6.55 5.42
N PRO A 39 -4.59 -5.74 4.72
CA PRO A 39 -3.41 -5.16 5.30
C PRO A 39 -3.86 -4.40 6.54
N ARG A 40 -3.56 -4.93 7.73
CA ARG A 40 -4.18 -4.56 9.02
C ARG A 40 -4.00 -3.06 9.37
N GLY A 41 -3.26 -2.32 8.56
CA GLY A 41 -3.07 -0.87 8.62
C GLY A 41 -3.86 -0.01 7.62
N GLN A 42 -4.45 -0.56 6.54
CA GLN A 42 -5.23 0.26 5.59
C GLN A 42 -6.53 0.79 6.22
N ASN A 43 -7.24 -0.06 6.96
CA ASN A 43 -8.52 0.31 7.59
C ASN A 43 -8.38 0.93 8.99
N ASN A 44 -7.18 1.00 9.57
CA ASN A 44 -6.98 1.61 10.87
C ASN A 44 -6.68 3.12 10.73
N PRO A 45 -7.58 4.03 11.13
CA PRO A 45 -7.40 5.48 10.95
C PRO A 45 -6.25 6.08 11.78
N PHE A 46 -5.69 5.33 12.74
CA PHE A 46 -4.61 5.79 13.62
C PHE A 46 -3.21 5.36 13.14
N TYR A 47 -3.11 4.46 12.16
CA TYR A 47 -1.83 3.91 11.71
C TYR A 47 -1.29 4.59 10.45
N PHE A 48 -0.33 5.50 10.58
CA PHE A 48 0.23 6.25 9.44
C PHE A 48 1.50 5.58 8.90
N ASP A 49 1.33 4.77 7.86
CA ASP A 49 2.41 4.18 7.06
C ASP A 49 3.32 5.27 6.44
N SER A 50 4.65 5.14 6.63
CA SER A 50 5.64 6.15 6.24
C SER A 50 5.77 6.34 4.72
N ASP A 51 5.41 5.33 3.94
CA ASP A 51 5.60 5.33 2.50
C ASP A 51 4.36 5.90 1.77
N ARG A 52 3.18 5.79 2.40
CA ARG A 52 1.91 6.25 1.83
C ARG A 52 1.44 7.61 2.31
N TRP A 53 1.64 7.93 3.59
CA TRP A 53 0.98 9.09 4.20
C TRP A 53 1.85 10.34 4.31
N PHE A 54 3.10 10.28 3.85
CA PHE A 54 4.01 11.41 3.82
C PHE A 54 4.08 12.06 2.44
N HIS A 55 3.81 13.36 2.39
CA HIS A 55 4.04 14.18 1.20
C HIS A 55 5.43 14.80 1.24
N THR A 56 6.17 14.74 0.14
CA THR A 56 7.52 15.31 0.06
C THR A 56 7.46 16.79 -0.29
N LEU A 57 7.93 17.65 0.62
CA LEU A 57 8.01 19.10 0.41
C LEU A 57 9.27 19.48 -0.39
N PHE A 58 10.39 18.81 -0.08
CA PHE A 58 11.67 19.03 -0.75
C PHE A 58 12.48 17.74 -0.77
N ARG A 59 13.22 17.51 -1.86
CA ARG A 59 14.14 16.38 -1.99
C ARG A 59 15.27 16.71 -2.94
N ASN A 60 16.48 16.35 -2.56
CA ASN A 60 17.64 16.36 -3.43
C ASN A 60 18.59 15.20 -3.07
N GLN A 61 19.79 15.19 -3.64
CA GLN A 61 20.79 14.16 -3.38
C GLN A 61 21.35 14.15 -1.93
N TYR A 62 21.12 15.23 -1.17
CA TYR A 62 21.62 15.44 0.18
C TYR A 62 20.60 15.14 1.27
N GLY A 63 19.30 15.04 0.93
CA GLY A 63 18.27 14.79 1.93
C GLY A 63 16.86 15.03 1.41
N HIS A 64 15.91 14.97 2.33
CA HIS A 64 14.52 15.28 2.08
C HIS A 64 13.83 15.86 3.32
N LEU A 65 12.77 16.60 3.04
CA LEU A 65 11.80 17.10 4.00
C LEU A 65 10.43 16.57 3.57
N ARG A 66 9.76 15.82 4.46
CA ARG A 66 8.43 15.26 4.22
C ARG A 66 7.49 15.69 5.34
N VAL A 67 6.22 15.87 5.01
CA VAL A 67 5.17 16.19 5.98
C VAL A 67 4.11 15.11 5.97
N LEU A 68 3.68 14.67 7.14
CA LEU A 68 2.59 13.72 7.28
C LEU A 68 1.28 14.39 6.83
N GLN A 69 0.41 13.60 6.20
CA GLN A 69 -0.96 14.02 5.92
C GLN A 69 -1.67 14.46 7.20
N ARG A 70 -2.57 15.43 7.06
CA ARG A 70 -3.36 15.96 8.16
C ARG A 70 -4.17 14.86 8.86
N PHE A 71 -4.17 14.87 10.19
CA PHE A 71 -4.90 13.89 11.01
C PHE A 71 -6.41 13.96 10.78
N ASP A 72 -6.96 15.17 10.74
CA ASP A 72 -8.39 15.44 10.60
C ASP A 72 -8.98 15.04 9.23
N GLN A 73 -8.11 14.86 8.22
CA GLN A 73 -8.51 14.36 6.89
C GLN A 73 -8.72 12.85 6.89
N ARG A 74 -8.10 12.12 7.82
CA ARG A 74 -8.16 10.65 7.85
C ARG A 74 -9.32 10.12 8.68
N SER A 75 -9.61 10.75 9.82
CA SER A 75 -10.75 10.38 10.66
C SER A 75 -11.21 11.54 11.53
N LYS A 76 -12.52 11.64 11.72
CA LYS A 76 -13.13 12.61 12.66
C LYS A 76 -12.78 12.33 14.12
N GLN A 77 -12.33 11.11 14.44
CA GLN A 77 -11.95 10.73 15.81
C GLN A 77 -10.72 11.49 16.34
N ILE A 78 -9.89 12.03 15.45
CA ILE A 78 -8.66 12.78 15.77
C ILE A 78 -8.70 14.22 15.26
N GLN A 79 -9.91 14.78 15.12
CA GLN A 79 -10.11 16.16 14.65
C GLN A 79 -9.47 17.19 15.58
N ASN A 80 -9.37 16.92 16.87
CA ASN A 80 -8.67 17.77 17.84
C ASN A 80 -7.16 17.94 17.55
N LEU A 81 -6.60 17.15 16.62
CA LEU A 81 -5.22 17.27 16.16
C LEU A 81 -5.08 18.04 14.83
N GLU A 82 -6.14 18.72 14.34
CA GLU A 82 -6.13 19.43 13.06
C GLU A 82 -5.03 20.49 12.93
N ASN A 83 -4.67 21.13 14.05
CA ASN A 83 -3.65 22.18 14.10
C ASN A 83 -2.23 21.64 14.35
N TYR A 84 -2.06 20.32 14.43
CA TYR A 84 -0.76 19.67 14.64
C TYR A 84 -0.30 18.99 13.36
N ARG A 85 0.97 19.21 13.00
CA ARG A 85 1.61 18.60 11.84
C ARG A 85 2.89 17.88 12.26
N VAL A 86 3.14 16.73 11.64
CA VAL A 86 4.39 15.99 11.82
C VAL A 86 5.24 16.19 10.57
N VAL A 87 6.46 16.66 10.77
CA VAL A 87 7.46 16.85 9.72
C VAL A 87 8.61 15.89 9.99
N GLU A 88 9.03 15.19 8.94
CA GLU A 88 10.22 14.36 8.94
C GLU A 88 11.30 15.03 8.10
N PHE A 89 12.46 15.25 8.71
CA PHE A 89 13.65 15.75 8.03
C PHE A 89 14.75 14.69 8.11
N LYS A 90 15.37 14.39 6.96
CA LYS A 90 16.52 13.50 6.88
C LYS A 90 17.55 14.06 5.93
N SER A 91 18.80 14.10 6.37
CA SER A 91 19.92 14.56 5.56
C SER A 91 21.11 13.59 5.63
N LYS A 92 22.00 13.71 4.64
CA LYS A 92 23.29 13.03 4.61
C LYS A 92 24.30 13.76 5.53
N PRO A 93 25.41 13.10 5.90
CA PRO A 93 26.50 13.77 6.62
C PRO A 93 27.02 15.00 5.87
N ASN A 94 27.51 16.00 6.61
CA ASN A 94 28.11 17.23 6.08
C ASN A 94 27.16 18.03 5.16
N THR A 95 25.88 18.12 5.55
CA THR A 95 24.87 18.90 4.85
C THR A 95 24.34 20.01 5.74
N LEU A 96 23.88 21.10 5.12
CA LEU A 96 23.30 22.23 5.82
C LEU A 96 21.90 22.51 5.26
N LEU A 97 20.93 22.68 6.16
CA LEU A 97 19.63 23.26 5.81
C LEU A 97 19.77 24.78 5.78
N LEU A 98 19.41 25.40 4.66
CA LEU A 98 19.55 26.85 4.50
C LEU A 98 18.66 27.60 5.50
N PRO A 99 19.07 28.80 5.95
CA PRO A 99 18.25 29.64 6.81
C PRO A 99 16.87 29.88 6.20
N HIS A 100 15.82 29.58 6.97
CA HIS A 100 14.43 29.78 6.58
C HIS A 100 13.58 30.02 7.83
N HIS A 101 12.38 30.55 7.63
CA HIS A 101 11.33 30.62 8.64
C HIS A 101 10.13 29.80 8.17
N ALA A 102 9.27 29.40 9.10
CA ALA A 102 7.94 28.90 8.77
C ALA A 102 6.92 29.61 9.65
N ASP A 103 5.70 29.74 9.12
CA ASP A 103 4.54 30.26 9.85
C ASP A 103 3.93 29.14 10.74
N ALA A 104 4.74 28.62 11.66
CA ALA A 104 4.37 27.58 12.60
C ALA A 104 5.39 27.48 13.75
N ASP A 105 4.91 27.07 14.93
CA ASP A 105 5.78 26.68 16.04
C ASP A 105 6.34 25.26 15.83
N PHE A 106 7.59 25.03 16.24
CA PHE A 106 8.25 23.74 16.12
C PHE A 106 8.72 23.19 17.47
N LEU A 107 8.41 21.90 17.70
CA LEU A 107 9.08 21.06 18.67
C LEU A 107 9.97 20.06 17.90
N LEU A 108 11.28 20.28 17.89
CA LEU A 108 12.22 19.47 17.13
C LEU A 108 12.81 18.36 18.00
N VAL A 109 12.78 17.12 17.51
CA VAL A 109 13.33 15.95 18.18
C VAL A 109 14.35 15.26 17.28
N VAL A 110 15.59 15.11 17.75
CA VAL A 110 16.63 14.38 17.03
C VAL A 110 16.50 12.89 17.32
N LEU A 111 15.99 12.13 16.34
CA LEU A 111 15.82 10.67 16.48
C LEU A 111 17.13 9.90 16.30
N ASN A 112 17.99 10.35 15.39
CA ASN A 112 19.28 9.73 15.08
C ASN A 112 20.21 10.78 14.44
N GLY A 113 21.52 10.68 14.70
CA GLY A 113 22.52 11.64 14.27
C GLY A 113 22.86 12.68 15.35
N LYS A 114 23.60 13.71 14.93
CA LYS A 114 24.03 14.84 15.75
C LYS A 114 24.04 16.11 14.90
#